data_AF-A0A432EJ23-F1
#
_entry.id   AF-A0A432EJ23-F1
#
_cell.length_a   1.000
_cell.length_b   1.000
_cell.length_c   1.000
_cell.angle_alpha   90.00
_cell.angle_beta   90.00
_cell.angle_gamma   90.00
#
_symmetry.space_group_name_H-M   'P 1'
#
loop_
_entity.id
_entity.type
_entity.pdbx_description
1 polymer ?
#
loop_
_entity_poly.entity_id
_entity_poly.type
_entity_poly.pdbx_seq_one_letter_code
_entity_poly.pdbx_strand_id
1 'polypeptide(L)' 'MISTVCVYDGKGRPVKNKKVEISIPGVLSGGMAHGFTDSSGCSNISHSARGVAKIYVGGSQVGRFTVPGRTTVTI' A
#
# COMPACT_ATOMS: atom_id res chain seq x y z
N MET A 1 -1.58 3.31 13.44
CA MET A 1 -0.90 4.27 12.55
C MET A 1 -1.48 4.14 11.16
N ILE A 2 -1.34 5.16 10.32
CA ILE A 2 -1.86 5.14 8.94
C ILE A 2 -0.66 5.16 7.98
N SER A 3 -0.74 4.32 6.95
CA SER A 3 0.10 4.45 5.75
C SER A 3 -0.76 4.74 4.54
N THR A 4 -0.27 5.62 3.66
CA THR A 4 -0.98 6.00 2.43
C THR A 4 -0.21 5.46 1.23
N VAL A 5 -0.88 4.66 0.40
CA VAL A 5 -0.31 4.20 -0.88
C VAL A 5 -1.17 4.74 -2.01
N CYS A 6 -0.57 5.54 -2.89
CA CYS A 6 -1.22 6.06 -4.09
C CYS A 6 -0.78 5.25 -5.31
N VAL A 7 -1.74 4.84 -6.14
CA VAL A 7 -1.55 3.96 -7.29
C VAL A 7 -1.95 4.72 -8.55
N TYR A 8 -1.02 4.83 -9.50
CA TYR A 8 -1.25 5.41 -10.81
C TYR A 8 -0.93 4.41 -11.91
N ASP A 9 -1.54 4.56 -13.08
CA ASP A 9 -1.17 3.79 -14.26
C ASP A 9 0.11 4.35 -14.92
N GLY A 10 0.66 3.64 -15.89
CA GLY A 10 1.81 4.11 -16.69
C GLY A 10 1.62 5.45 -17.43
N LYS A 11 0.42 6.03 -17.41
CA LYS A 11 0.10 7.36 -17.97
C LYS A 11 -0.12 8.43 -16.89
N GLY A 12 0.14 8.09 -15.61
CA GLY A 12 -0.05 8.98 -14.48
C GLY A 12 -1.51 9.17 -14.05
N ARG A 13 -2.44 8.33 -14.52
CA ARG A 13 -3.87 8.42 -14.14
C ARG A 13 -4.13 7.63 -12.85
N PRO A 14 -4.92 8.14 -11.91
CA PRO A 14 -5.19 7.45 -10.66
C PRO A 14 -5.97 6.16 -10.89
N VAL A 15 -5.56 5.09 -10.22
CA VAL A 15 -6.23 3.80 -10.29
C VAL A 15 -7.15 3.65 -9.09
N LYS A 16 -8.47 3.73 -9.31
CA LYS A 16 -9.51 3.61 -8.27
C LYS A 16 -9.96 2.17 -8.02
N ASN A 17 -10.54 1.92 -6.84
CA ASN A 17 -11.12 0.64 -6.41
C ASN A 17 -10.16 -0.56 -6.55
N LYS A 18 -8.86 -0.33 -6.40
CA LYS A 18 -7.84 -1.37 -6.47
C LYS A 18 -7.43 -1.76 -5.06
N LYS A 19 -7.41 -3.06 -4.77
CA LYS A 19 -6.93 -3.58 -3.48
C LYS A 19 -5.43 -3.29 -3.36
N VAL A 20 -5.06 -2.67 -2.25
CA VAL A 20 -3.67 -2.43 -1.84
C VAL A 20 -3.42 -3.10 -0.51
N GLU A 21 -2.33 -3.83 -0.42
CA GLU A 21 -1.92 -4.56 0.77
C GLU A 21 -0.49 -4.21 1.13
N ILE A 22 -0.21 -4.07 2.42
CA ILE A 22 1.13 -3.89 2.95
C ILE A 22 1.47 -5.08 3.84
N SER A 23 2.60 -5.72 3.56
CA SER A 23 3.11 -6.85 4.34
C SER A 23 4.41 -6.44 5.02
N ILE A 24 4.44 -6.50 6.34
CA ILE A 24 5.60 -6.09 7.15
C ILE A 24 6.19 -7.34 7.80
N PRO A 25 7.39 -7.80 7.39
CA PRO A 25 8.02 -8.93 8.02
C PRO A 25 8.51 -8.58 9.43
N GLY A 26 8.28 -9.46 10.41
CA GLY A 26 8.90 -9.38 11.75
C GLY A 26 8.03 -8.84 12.89
N VAL A 27 6.81 -8.39 12.64
CA VAL A 27 5.80 -8.27 13.71
C VAL A 27 5.22 -9.65 13.99
N LEU A 28 4.99 -9.98 15.26
CA LEU A 28 4.55 -11.26 15.86
C LEU A 28 3.37 -12.01 15.19
N SER A 29 2.86 -11.55 14.05
CA SER A 29 1.74 -12.14 13.33
C SER A 29 1.75 -11.90 11.82
N GLY A 30 2.90 -11.62 11.18
CA GLY A 30 3.00 -11.56 9.69
C GLY A 30 1.95 -10.66 9.03
N GLY A 31 1.48 -9.65 9.76
CA GLY A 31 0.19 -9.01 9.51
C GLY A 31 0.16 -8.30 8.17
N MET A 32 -0.72 -8.76 7.29
CA MET A 32 -1.10 -7.99 6.11
C MET A 32 -2.19 -7.01 6.50
N ALA A 33 -1.95 -5.72 6.29
CA ALA A 33 -2.99 -4.70 6.35
C ALA A 33 -3.37 -4.32 4.92
N HIS A 34 -4.63 -4.00 4.68
CA HIS A 34 -5.13 -3.69 3.35
C HIS A 34 -6.13 -2.55 3.34
N GLY A 35 -6.35 -2.01 2.15
CA GLY A 35 -7.37 -1.02 1.85
C GLY A 35 -7.63 -0.98 0.35
N PHE A 36 -8.56 -0.12 -0.07
CA PHE A 36 -8.89 0.08 -1.47
C PHE A 36 -8.59 1.52 -1.85
N THR A 37 -8.10 1.73 -3.07
CA THR A 37 -7.87 3.08 -3.58
C THR A 37 -9.17 3.82 -3.83
N ASP A 38 -9.21 5.09 -3.44
CA ASP A 38 -10.32 6.00 -3.70
C ASP A 38 -10.26 6.59 -5.13
N SER A 39 -11.08 7.61 -5.41
CA SER A 39 -11.10 8.30 -6.71
C SER A 39 -9.81 9.05 -7.04
N SER A 40 -8.98 9.37 -6.04
CA SER A 40 -7.66 9.99 -6.21
C SER A 40 -6.55 8.95 -6.45
N GLY A 41 -6.90 7.65 -6.39
CA GLY A 41 -5.96 6.55 -6.53
C GLY A 41 -5.23 6.23 -5.22
N CYS A 42 -5.61 6.83 -4.09
CA CYS A 42 -4.92 6.63 -2.82
C CYS A 42 -5.71 5.72 -1.87
N SER A 43 -4.99 4.89 -1.11
CA SER A 43 -5.53 4.03 -0.07
C SER A 43 -4.87 4.36 1.26
N ASN A 44 -5.69 4.66 2.28
CA ASN A 44 -5.23 4.86 3.65
C ASN A 44 -5.41 3.55 4.44
N ILE A 45 -4.31 2.96 4.87
CA ILE A 45 -4.27 1.64 5.47
C ILE A 45 -3.88 1.78 6.95
N SER A 46 -4.75 1.33 7.84
CA SER A 46 -4.49 1.33 9.29
C SER A 46 -3.71 0.08 9.71
N HIS A 47 -2.62 0.26 10.47
CA HIS A 47 -1.81 -0.83 11.01
C HIS A 47 -1.01 -0.38 12.26
N SER A 48 -0.52 -1.34 13.05
CA SER A 48 0.30 -1.11 14.25
C SER A 48 1.81 -1.24 14.01
N ALA A 49 2.21 -1.76 12.85
CA ALA A 49 3.59 -2.14 12.58
C ALA A 49 4.47 -0.99 12.04
N ARG A 50 5.79 -1.12 12.21
CA ARG A 50 6.82 -0.20 11.70
C ARG A 50 7.88 -0.97 10.92
N GLY A 51 8.58 -0.32 10.00
CA GLY A 51 9.70 -0.89 9.25
C GLY A 51 9.46 -0.92 7.74
N VAL A 52 10.21 -1.75 7.01
CA VAL A 52 10.08 -1.83 5.54
C VAL A 52 8.99 -2.81 5.15
N ALA A 53 7.86 -2.29 4.69
CA ALA A 53 6.75 -3.07 4.15
C ALA A 53 6.95 -3.39 2.67
N LYS A 54 6.45 -4.55 2.22
CA LYS A 54 6.19 -4.85 0.81
C LYS A 54 4.79 -4.36 0.43
N ILE A 55 4.66 -3.76 -0.75
CA ILE A 55 3.41 -3.25 -1.30
C ILE A 55 2.91 -4.26 -2.33
N TYR A 56 1.66 -4.67 -2.19
CA TYR A 56 0.95 -5.48 -3.16
C TYR A 56 -0.24 -4.69 -3.70
N VAL A 57 -0.44 -4.74 -5.02
CA VAL A 57 -1.59 -4.12 -5.69
C VAL A 57 -2.27 -5.17 -6.54
N GLY A 58 -3.51 -5.51 -6.19
CA GLY A 58 -4.24 -6.61 -6.83
C GLY A 58 -3.55 -7.97 -6.72
N GLY A 59 -2.80 -8.22 -5.64
CA GLY A 59 -2.08 -9.48 -5.40
C GLY A 59 -0.65 -9.53 -5.96
N SER A 60 -0.25 -8.60 -6.83
CA SER A 60 1.13 -8.51 -7.34
C SER A 60 1.99 -7.61 -6.46
N GLN A 61 3.20 -8.04 -6.10
CA GLN A 61 4.16 -7.19 -5.39
C GLN A 61 4.69 -6.11 -6.34
N VAL A 62 4.46 -4.83 -6.01
CA VAL A 62 4.83 -3.69 -6.88
C VAL A 62 5.96 -2.84 -6.29
N GLY A 63 6.29 -3.03 -5.02
CA GLY A 63 7.34 -2.22 -4.40
C GLY A 63 7.50 -2.47 -2.91
N ARG A 64 8.30 -1.61 -2.29
CA ARG A 64 8.54 -1.60 -0.84
C ARG A 64 8.65 -0.15 -0.36
N PHE A 65 8.29 0.09 0.90
CA PHE A 65 8.43 1.40 1.52
C PHE A 65 8.49 1.29 3.04
N THR A 66 9.01 2.33 3.68
CA THR A 66 9.01 2.43 5.14
C THR A 66 7.63 2.85 5.63
N VAL A 67 7.09 2.08 6.57
CA VAL A 67 5.82 2.33 7.24
C VAL A 67 6.04 2.69 8.72
N PRO A 68 5.18 3.56 9.30
CA PRO A 68 4.13 4.32 8.62
C PRO A 68 4.71 5.39 7.68
N GLY A 69 3.97 5.74 6.62
CA GLY A 69 4.41 6.75 5.65
C GLY A 69 3.48 6.87 4.45
N ARG A 70 3.87 7.73 3.50
CA ARG A 70 3.19 7.89 2.21
C ARG A 70 4.11 7.46 1.08
N THR A 71 3.58 6.73 0.12
CA THR A 71 4.31 6.34 -1.10
C THR A 71 3.39 6.33 -2.31
N THR A 72 4.01 6.41 -3.49
CA THR A 72 3.35 6.33 -4.79
C THR A 72 3.94 5.17 -5.58
N VAL A 73 3.09 4.37 -6.22
CA VAL A 73 3.48 3.27 -7.09
C VAL A 73 2.78 3.38 -8.44
N THR A 74 3.46 2.94 -9.48
CA THR A 74 2.93 2.85 -10.83
C THR A 74 2.70 1.39 -11.20
N ILE A 75 1.55 1.08 -11.80
CA ILE A 75 1.18 -0.26 -12.29
C ILE A 75 0.80 -0.27 -13.77
#